data_AF-A0A2P4Z2R1-F1
#
_entry.id   AF-A0A2P4Z2R1-F1
#
_cell.length_a   1.000
_cell.length_b   1.000
_cell.length_c   1.000
_cell.angle_alpha   90.00
_cell.angle_beta   90.00
_cell.angle_gamma   90.00
#
_symmetry.space_group_name_H-M   'P 1'
#
loop_
_entity.id
_entity.type
_entity.pdbx_description
1 polymer ?
#
loop_
_entity_poly.entity_id
_entity_poly.type
_entity_poly.pdbx_seq_one_letter_code
_entity_poly.pdbx_strand_id
1 'polypeptide(L)'
;MSSNFVANRTSAFGRNELTEVDIFNICRSINSCGECQLSKFCSPCKVSGSSEFFCTSKVDSITSCQKNTMSNICASAWPWWIYLCLVLLSLVILGMILIILYKCCTCLFVKVQETEIEDLNRPEKKLTSFGSWAIITGASDGIGKALAKELFEEDLNLILIGRNGEKLQSVVNELLSLKKPDSNQEVRYYLMDFTDPTCYSNFCEYLKSVDDVGILINNVGISYPHAQYFEETSLDLINELIEVNVRSVLIMTHIVYSYMKKRDRGAILCIGSGSSQLQTDPLYSAYAATKSVAESLCRSLQAECESENITIQCHTPLLVTTKLSKAKRETLFTISTKKFSVESIKMLKKTPSVYSTVVPYFGHRIQLLIVSKIKSVTTF
;
A
#
# COMPACT_ATOMS: atom_id res chain seq x y z
N MET A 1 17.04 1.26 -82.26
CA MET A 1 16.63 0.17 -83.16
C MET A 1 15.24 -0.27 -82.72
N SER A 2 14.16 0.43 -83.05
CA SER A 2 13.49 0.52 -84.36
C SER A 2 13.19 -0.84 -84.99
N SER A 3 11.96 -0.93 -85.51
CA SER A 3 11.37 -1.92 -86.43
C SER A 3 10.73 -3.16 -85.80
N ASN A 4 9.56 -3.65 -86.21
CA ASN A 4 8.46 -3.21 -87.10
C ASN A 4 7.32 -4.26 -86.90
N PHE A 5 6.02 -3.93 -86.87
CA PHE A 5 5.11 -3.85 -88.04
C PHE A 5 5.05 -5.20 -88.81
N VAL A 6 3.97 -5.91 -89.17
CA VAL A 6 2.51 -5.70 -89.42
C VAL A 6 1.90 -7.12 -89.51
N ALA A 7 0.65 -7.41 -89.15
CA ALA A 7 -0.56 -7.46 -90.01
C ALA A 7 -1.53 -8.46 -89.33
N ASN A 8 -2.86 -8.41 -89.35
CA ASN A 8 -3.79 -7.81 -90.29
C ASN A 8 -5.20 -7.74 -89.64
N ARG A 9 -5.85 -6.57 -89.80
CA ARG A 9 -7.23 -6.32 -90.32
C ARG A 9 -8.48 -6.88 -89.60
N THR A 10 -9.30 -5.95 -89.08
CA THR A 10 -10.65 -5.49 -89.58
C THR A 10 -11.79 -6.42 -89.18
N SER A 11 -12.98 -6.01 -88.76
CA SER A 11 -13.69 -4.72 -88.64
C SER A 11 -15.09 -5.07 -88.13
N ALA A 12 -15.69 -4.29 -87.23
CA ALA A 12 -17.10 -3.86 -87.33
C ALA A 12 -17.52 -3.13 -86.05
N PHE A 13 -17.86 -1.86 -86.24
CA PHE A 13 -18.63 -1.02 -85.33
C PHE A 13 -19.96 -1.68 -84.95
N GLY A 14 -20.27 -1.71 -83.65
CA GLY A 14 -21.63 -1.87 -83.13
C GLY A 14 -21.87 -0.81 -82.07
N ARG A 15 -22.49 0.31 -82.45
CA ARG A 15 -22.99 1.32 -81.52
C ARG A 15 -24.21 0.74 -80.82
N ASN A 16 -24.14 0.53 -79.51
CA ASN A 16 -25.33 0.37 -78.69
C ASN A 16 -25.83 1.77 -78.32
N GLU A 17 -26.78 2.29 -79.10
CA GLU A 17 -27.55 3.47 -78.75
C GLU A 17 -28.50 3.11 -77.59
N LEU A 18 -28.25 3.68 -76.41
CA LEU A 18 -29.21 3.65 -75.31
C LEU A 18 -30.38 4.56 -75.68
N THR A 19 -31.60 4.05 -75.60
CA THR A 19 -32.81 4.79 -75.94
C THR A 19 -33.23 5.71 -74.78
N GLU A 20 -34.03 6.74 -75.05
CA GLU A 20 -34.56 7.68 -74.04
C GLU A 20 -35.24 6.97 -72.84
N VAL A 21 -35.80 5.78 -73.06
CA VAL A 21 -36.44 4.94 -72.03
C VAL A 21 -35.42 4.36 -71.04
N ASP A 22 -34.20 4.06 -71.49
CA ASP A 22 -33.13 3.52 -70.64
C ASP A 22 -32.59 4.59 -69.69
N ILE A 23 -32.50 5.83 -70.15
CA ILE A 23 -32.09 6.99 -69.34
C ILE A 23 -33.17 7.34 -68.31
N PHE A 24 -34.45 7.26 -68.68
CA PHE A 24 -35.58 7.54 -67.78
C PHE A 24 -35.68 6.52 -66.64
N ASN A 25 -35.43 5.24 -66.91
CA ASN A 25 -35.44 4.19 -65.89
C ASN A 25 -34.25 4.28 -64.92
N ILE A 26 -33.08 4.71 -65.39
CA ILE A 26 -31.91 4.98 -64.53
C ILE A 26 -32.20 6.16 -63.59
N CYS A 27 -32.80 7.25 -64.09
CA CYS A 27 -33.21 8.39 -63.27
C CYS A 27 -34.28 8.03 -62.22
N ARG A 28 -35.20 7.11 -62.52
CA ARG A 28 -36.22 6.64 -61.57
C ARG A 28 -35.63 5.78 -60.45
N SER A 29 -34.57 5.01 -60.73
CA SER A 29 -33.86 4.22 -59.72
C SER A 29 -32.99 5.08 -58.79
N ILE A 30 -32.61 6.30 -59.21
CA ILE A 30 -31.85 7.25 -58.38
C ILE A 30 -32.77 7.99 -57.40
N ASN A 31 -34.02 8.27 -57.78
CA ASN A 31 -35.00 8.96 -56.92
C ASN A 31 -35.56 8.13 -55.75
N SER A 32 -35.27 6.82 -55.67
CA SER A 32 -35.67 5.98 -54.53
C SER A 32 -34.67 6.00 -53.35
N CYS A 33 -33.51 6.64 -53.50
CA CYS A 33 -32.59 6.94 -52.40
C CYS A 33 -32.78 8.41 -52.00
N GLY A 34 -33.57 8.65 -50.95
CA GLY A 34 -34.06 9.97 -50.53
C GLY A 34 -33.04 11.02 -50.05
N GLU A 35 -31.77 10.98 -50.47
CA GLU A 35 -30.72 11.91 -50.03
C GLU A 35 -29.74 12.31 -51.15
N CYS A 36 -30.25 12.73 -52.33
CA CYS A 36 -29.41 13.36 -53.35
C CYS A 36 -29.93 14.73 -53.75
N GLN A 37 -29.42 15.79 -53.12
CA GLN A 37 -29.58 17.17 -53.59
C GLN A 37 -28.75 17.41 -54.87
N LEU A 38 -29.25 16.92 -56.00
CA LEU A 38 -28.69 17.19 -57.34
C LEU A 38 -29.56 18.17 -58.15
N SER A 39 -30.43 18.94 -57.49
CA SER A 39 -31.32 19.93 -58.13
C SER A 39 -30.62 21.23 -58.57
N LYS A 40 -29.28 21.35 -58.45
CA LYS A 40 -28.54 22.58 -58.75
C LYS A 40 -27.70 22.57 -60.04
N PHE A 41 -27.72 21.50 -60.84
CA PHE A 41 -26.85 21.40 -62.05
C PHE A 41 -27.56 21.18 -63.40
N CYS A 42 -28.90 21.21 -63.46
CA CYS A 42 -29.63 21.11 -64.72
C CYS A 42 -30.31 22.44 -65.09
N SER A 43 -29.61 23.27 -65.86
CA SER A 43 -30.25 24.34 -66.64
C SER A 43 -30.92 23.74 -67.89
N PRO A 44 -32.08 24.24 -68.36
CA PRO A 44 -32.83 23.61 -69.44
C PRO A 44 -32.10 23.79 -70.78
N CYS A 45 -31.76 22.68 -71.45
CA CYS A 45 -31.30 22.72 -72.84
C CYS A 45 -32.48 23.07 -73.75
N LYS A 46 -32.42 24.25 -74.37
CA LYS A 46 -33.34 24.66 -75.44
C LYS A 46 -33.05 23.87 -76.71
N VAL A 47 -34.11 23.37 -77.34
CA VAL A 47 -34.08 22.67 -78.62
C VAL A 47 -34.27 23.67 -79.76
N SER A 48 -33.28 23.82 -80.63
CA SER A 48 -33.48 24.27 -82.01
C SER A 48 -32.27 23.93 -82.87
N GLY A 49 -32.48 23.02 -83.84
CA GLY A 49 -31.82 23.03 -85.15
C GLY A 49 -30.32 22.78 -85.23
N SER A 50 -29.98 21.63 -85.84
CA SER A 50 -28.75 21.32 -86.58
C SER A 50 -27.41 21.18 -85.83
N SER A 51 -26.79 20.01 -86.13
CA SER A 51 -25.37 19.65 -86.10
C SER A 51 -24.61 19.59 -84.76
N GLU A 52 -24.32 18.34 -84.38
CA GLU A 52 -23.13 17.84 -83.66
C GLU A 52 -22.81 18.41 -82.26
N PHE A 53 -23.19 17.66 -81.22
CA PHE A 53 -22.71 17.85 -79.86
C PHE A 53 -21.45 17.02 -79.59
N PHE A 54 -20.33 17.71 -79.38
CA PHE A 54 -19.18 17.22 -78.61
C PHE A 54 -19.53 17.26 -77.12
N CYS A 55 -19.56 16.11 -76.46
CA CYS A 55 -19.64 16.03 -74.98
C CYS A 55 -18.75 14.88 -74.45
N THR A 56 -17.47 14.93 -74.76
CA THR A 56 -16.47 13.97 -74.23
C THR A 56 -15.80 14.43 -72.94
N SER A 57 -16.12 15.60 -72.37
CA SER A 57 -15.44 16.11 -71.16
C SER A 57 -16.21 15.93 -69.83
N LYS A 58 -17.43 15.38 -69.84
CA LYS A 58 -18.26 15.24 -68.61
C LYS A 58 -18.45 13.80 -68.11
N VAL A 59 -18.10 12.80 -68.91
CA VAL A 59 -18.22 11.38 -68.52
C VAL A 59 -17.12 10.99 -67.53
N ASP A 60 -15.91 11.55 -67.66
CA ASP A 60 -14.78 11.26 -66.78
C ASP A 60 -14.94 11.86 -65.37
N SER A 61 -15.67 12.98 -65.24
CA SER A 61 -15.98 13.56 -63.92
C SER A 61 -17.01 12.75 -63.14
N ILE A 62 -17.91 12.03 -63.83
CA ILE A 62 -18.97 11.24 -63.19
C ILE A 62 -18.42 9.88 -62.72
N THR A 63 -17.55 9.25 -63.50
CA THR A 63 -16.90 7.98 -63.11
C THR A 63 -15.88 8.14 -61.98
N SER A 64 -15.19 9.29 -61.89
CA SER A 64 -14.35 9.65 -60.75
C SER A 64 -15.18 9.90 -59.47
N CYS A 65 -16.31 10.60 -59.60
CA CYS A 65 -17.22 10.85 -58.48
C CYS A 65 -17.92 9.58 -57.99
N GLN A 66 -18.32 8.66 -58.87
CA GLN A 66 -18.87 7.36 -58.48
C GLN A 66 -17.87 6.45 -57.76
N LYS A 67 -16.60 6.43 -58.20
CA LYS A 67 -15.56 5.63 -57.52
C LYS A 67 -15.24 6.17 -56.12
N ASN A 68 -15.13 7.48 -55.95
CA ASN A 68 -14.85 8.09 -54.64
C ASN A 68 -16.06 8.08 -53.69
N THR A 69 -17.29 8.06 -54.20
CA THR A 69 -18.49 8.04 -53.36
C THR A 69 -18.85 6.61 -52.92
N MET A 70 -18.68 5.60 -53.79
CA MET A 70 -18.87 4.20 -53.38
C MET A 70 -17.75 3.66 -52.47
N SER A 71 -16.51 4.13 -52.60
CA SER A 71 -15.42 3.73 -51.70
C SER A 71 -15.57 4.31 -50.29
N ASN A 72 -16.25 5.46 -50.14
CA ASN A 72 -16.41 6.14 -48.85
C ASN A 72 -17.70 5.76 -48.10
N ILE A 73 -18.70 5.16 -48.75
CA ILE A 73 -19.95 4.73 -48.09
C ILE A 73 -19.84 3.30 -47.51
N CYS A 74 -18.94 2.46 -48.03
CA CYS A 74 -18.72 1.10 -47.50
C CYS A 74 -17.54 0.97 -46.53
N ALA A 75 -16.82 2.07 -46.24
CA ALA A 75 -15.66 2.06 -45.36
C ALA A 75 -15.98 2.80 -44.05
N SER A 76 -16.61 2.12 -43.08
CA SER A 76 -16.41 2.33 -41.63
C SER A 76 -17.54 1.84 -40.70
N ALA A 77 -18.68 1.37 -41.21
CA ALA A 77 -19.70 0.79 -40.34
C ALA A 77 -19.44 -0.71 -40.16
N TRP A 78 -18.82 -1.09 -39.04
CA TRP A 78 -18.69 -2.50 -38.68
C TRP A 78 -20.09 -3.11 -38.58
N PRO A 79 -20.31 -4.36 -39.03
CA PRO A 79 -21.59 -5.03 -38.84
C PRO A 79 -22.07 -5.01 -37.38
N TRP A 80 -23.36 -4.78 -37.16
CA TRP A 80 -23.96 -4.65 -35.81
C TRP A 80 -23.66 -5.85 -34.89
N TRP A 81 -23.51 -7.05 -35.45
CA TRP A 81 -23.15 -8.25 -34.70
C TRP A 81 -21.73 -8.18 -34.11
N ILE A 82 -20.80 -7.43 -34.71
CA ILE A 82 -19.46 -7.25 -34.13
C ILE A 82 -19.52 -6.34 -32.89
N TYR A 83 -20.30 -5.25 -32.93
CA TYR A 83 -20.53 -4.42 -31.74
C TYR A 83 -21.17 -5.22 -30.61
N LEU A 84 -22.15 -6.09 -30.93
CA LEU A 84 -22.74 -7.00 -29.96
C LEU A 84 -21.71 -7.97 -29.37
N CYS A 85 -20.83 -8.56 -30.18
CA CYS A 85 -19.75 -9.42 -29.71
C CYS A 85 -18.76 -8.67 -28.80
N LEU A 86 -18.41 -7.42 -29.11
CA LEU A 86 -17.51 -6.60 -28.29
C LEU A 86 -18.13 -6.24 -26.93
N VAL A 87 -19.43 -5.93 -26.90
CA VAL A 87 -20.17 -5.66 -25.66
C VAL A 87 -20.28 -6.94 -24.80
N LEU A 88 -20.57 -8.09 -25.40
CA LEU A 88 -20.60 -9.36 -24.67
C LEU A 88 -19.22 -9.73 -24.12
N LEU A 89 -18.15 -9.53 -24.90
CA LEU A 89 -16.79 -9.77 -24.45
C LEU A 89 -16.40 -8.84 -23.30
N SER A 90 -16.76 -7.55 -23.36
CA SER A 90 -16.46 -6.60 -22.27
C SER A 90 -17.22 -6.93 -20.99
N LEU A 91 -18.47 -7.41 -21.09
CA LEU A 91 -19.24 -7.89 -19.94
C LEU A 91 -18.63 -9.15 -19.32
N VAL A 92 -18.13 -10.09 -20.13
CA VAL A 92 -17.44 -11.29 -19.65
C VAL A 92 -16.12 -10.90 -18.96
N ILE A 93 -15.34 -9.99 -19.54
CA ILE A 93 -14.10 -9.47 -18.92
C ILE A 93 -14.41 -8.77 -17.60
N LEU A 94 -15.43 -7.92 -17.56
CA LEU A 94 -15.86 -7.24 -16.33
C LEU A 94 -16.31 -8.26 -15.27
N GLY A 95 -17.09 -9.27 -15.66
CA GLY A 95 -17.50 -10.36 -14.77
C GLY A 95 -16.32 -11.15 -14.21
N MET A 96 -15.34 -11.49 -15.05
CA MET A 96 -14.10 -12.14 -14.59
C MET A 96 -13.30 -11.26 -13.63
N ILE A 97 -13.15 -9.96 -13.92
CA ILE A 97 -12.49 -9.00 -13.04
C ILE A 97 -13.21 -8.94 -11.69
N LEU A 98 -14.55 -8.85 -11.69
CA LEU A 98 -15.35 -8.82 -10.45
C LEU A 98 -15.23 -10.11 -9.64
N ILE A 99 -15.19 -11.28 -10.29
CA ILE A 99 -14.99 -12.57 -9.61
C ILE A 99 -13.58 -12.66 -9.03
N ILE A 100 -12.56 -12.21 -9.75
CA ILE A 100 -11.17 -12.17 -9.26
C ILE A 100 -11.08 -11.21 -8.06
N LEU A 101 -11.65 -10.01 -8.16
CA LEU A 101 -11.72 -9.05 -7.06
C LEU A 101 -12.44 -9.65 -5.86
N TYR A 102 -13.60 -10.29 -6.06
CA TYR A 102 -14.36 -10.95 -5.00
C TYR A 102 -13.54 -12.04 -4.31
N LYS A 103 -12.91 -12.95 -5.08
CA LYS A 103 -12.07 -14.03 -4.55
C LYS A 103 -10.83 -13.52 -3.83
N CYS A 104 -10.19 -12.47 -4.36
CA CYS A 104 -9.08 -11.80 -3.69
C CYS A 104 -9.53 -11.17 -2.37
N CYS A 105 -10.66 -10.45 -2.37
CA CYS A 105 -11.24 -9.86 -1.17
C CYS A 105 -11.62 -10.93 -0.14
N THR A 106 -12.27 -12.03 -0.53
CA THR A 106 -12.63 -13.11 0.41
C THR A 106 -11.41 -13.85 0.94
N CYS A 107 -10.40 -14.13 0.12
CA CYS A 107 -9.16 -14.79 0.58
C CYS A 107 -8.36 -13.91 1.55
N LEU A 108 -8.27 -12.60 1.27
CA LEU A 108 -7.67 -11.63 2.18
C LEU A 108 -8.48 -11.51 3.48
N PHE A 109 -9.80 -11.44 3.37
CA PHE A 109 -10.70 -11.29 4.52
C PHE A 109 -10.67 -12.53 5.43
N VAL A 110 -10.70 -13.75 4.88
CA VAL A 110 -10.65 -15.00 5.66
C VAL A 110 -9.33 -15.12 6.44
N LYS A 111 -8.17 -14.86 5.81
CA LYS A 111 -6.88 -14.94 6.50
C LYS A 111 -6.70 -13.90 7.60
N VAL A 112 -7.24 -12.70 7.38
CA VAL A 112 -7.21 -11.64 8.40
C VAL A 112 -8.19 -11.98 9.53
N GLN A 113 -9.37 -12.53 9.21
CA GLN A 113 -10.35 -12.91 10.22
C GLN A 113 -9.91 -14.10 11.08
N GLU A 114 -9.31 -15.15 10.52
CA GLU A 114 -8.91 -16.33 11.30
C GLU A 114 -7.92 -15.95 12.43
N THR A 115 -6.93 -15.11 12.10
CA THR A 115 -5.96 -14.62 13.09
C THR A 115 -6.57 -13.65 14.11
N GLU A 116 -7.57 -12.85 13.71
CA GLU A 116 -8.19 -11.84 14.58
C GLU A 116 -9.30 -12.41 15.48
N ILE A 117 -10.05 -13.42 15.02
CA ILE A 117 -11.14 -14.05 15.76
C ILE A 117 -10.62 -14.92 16.90
N GLU A 118 -9.53 -15.66 16.69
CA GLU A 118 -8.90 -16.44 17.76
C GLU A 118 -8.37 -15.54 18.89
N ASP A 119 -7.68 -14.46 18.54
CA ASP A 119 -7.13 -13.50 19.52
C ASP A 119 -8.24 -12.72 20.25
N LEU A 120 -9.31 -12.31 19.56
CA LEU A 120 -10.38 -11.51 20.18
C LEU A 120 -11.22 -12.26 21.21
N ASN A 121 -11.40 -13.57 21.03
CA ASN A 121 -12.21 -14.42 21.92
C ASN A 121 -11.47 -14.86 23.19
N ARG A 122 -10.16 -14.62 23.28
CA ARG A 122 -9.37 -14.96 24.48
C ARG A 122 -9.70 -14.01 25.65
N PRO A 123 -9.78 -14.52 26.90
CA PRO A 123 -9.87 -13.65 28.07
C PRO A 123 -8.64 -12.74 28.16
N GLU A 124 -8.87 -11.46 28.45
CA GLU A 124 -7.80 -10.48 28.62
C GLU A 124 -6.98 -10.78 29.87
N LYS A 125 -5.65 -10.83 29.73
CA LYS A 125 -4.74 -10.90 30.86
C LYS A 125 -4.63 -9.53 31.51
N LYS A 126 -4.75 -9.47 32.84
CA LYS A 126 -4.48 -8.25 33.61
C LYS A 126 -2.98 -7.95 33.56
N LEU A 127 -2.57 -6.76 33.14
CA LEU A 127 -1.14 -6.46 32.97
C LEU A 127 -0.35 -6.53 34.28
N THR A 128 -0.96 -6.18 35.40
CA THR A 128 -0.35 -6.31 36.74
C THR A 128 -0.04 -7.75 37.14
N SER A 129 -0.57 -8.76 36.43
CA SER A 129 -0.17 -10.17 36.65
C SER A 129 1.29 -10.44 36.24
N PHE A 130 1.85 -9.66 35.31
CA PHE A 130 3.26 -9.77 34.93
C PHE A 130 4.21 -9.19 36.00
N GLY A 131 3.73 -8.21 36.77
CA GLY A 131 4.46 -7.51 37.84
C GLY A 131 3.87 -6.13 38.07
N SER A 132 4.30 -5.47 39.16
CA SER A 132 3.80 -4.15 39.53
C SER A 132 4.48 -2.98 38.80
N TRP A 133 5.69 -3.18 38.27
CA TRP A 133 6.45 -2.14 37.58
C TRP A 133 6.58 -2.40 36.07
N ALA A 134 6.45 -1.35 35.27
CA ALA A 134 6.78 -1.33 33.85
C ALA A 134 7.89 -0.33 33.54
N ILE A 135 8.86 -0.74 32.74
CA ILE A 135 9.96 0.10 32.25
C ILE A 135 9.67 0.46 30.80
N ILE A 136 9.79 1.74 30.44
CA ILE A 136 9.56 2.21 29.07
C ILE A 136 10.77 3.01 28.59
N THR A 137 11.44 2.54 27.55
CA THR A 137 12.53 3.28 26.89
C THR A 137 11.99 4.25 25.84
N GLY A 138 12.60 5.43 25.72
CA GLY A 138 12.09 6.46 24.81
C GLY A 138 10.73 7.02 25.24
N ALA A 139 10.48 7.12 26.55
CA ALA A 139 9.17 7.46 27.11
C ALA A 139 8.81 8.96 27.04
N SER A 140 9.74 9.82 26.63
CA SER A 140 9.55 11.28 26.66
C SER A 140 8.58 11.81 25.60
N ASP A 141 8.30 11.05 24.54
CA ASP A 141 7.47 11.49 23.41
C ASP A 141 6.92 10.29 22.61
N GLY A 142 6.07 10.58 21.62
CA GLY A 142 5.66 9.63 20.59
C GLY A 142 4.93 8.39 21.13
N ILE A 143 5.30 7.22 20.60
CA ILE A 143 4.69 5.93 20.96
C ILE A 143 5.00 5.58 22.42
N GLY A 144 6.24 5.78 22.88
CA GLY A 144 6.64 5.47 24.26
C GLY A 144 5.83 6.25 25.29
N LYS A 145 5.60 7.55 25.07
CA LYS A 145 4.74 8.36 25.95
C LYS A 145 3.29 7.84 25.96
N ALA A 146 2.75 7.50 24.79
CA ALA A 146 1.39 6.99 24.68
C ALA A 146 1.24 5.63 25.37
N LEU A 147 2.18 4.71 25.18
CA LEU A 147 2.22 3.43 25.89
C LEU A 147 2.37 3.60 27.40
N ALA A 148 3.18 4.55 27.87
CA ALA A 148 3.27 4.86 29.29
C ALA A 148 1.92 5.27 29.87
N LYS A 149 1.12 6.05 29.13
CA LYS A 149 -0.24 6.40 29.55
C LYS A 149 -1.16 5.18 29.65
N GLU A 150 -1.20 4.33 28.63
CA GLU A 150 -2.04 3.11 28.67
C GLU A 150 -1.63 2.17 29.82
N LEU A 151 -0.32 1.99 30.05
CA LEU A 151 0.17 1.15 31.15
C LEU A 151 -0.17 1.75 32.53
N PHE A 152 -0.13 3.08 32.66
CA PHE A 152 -0.55 3.76 33.88
C PHE A 152 -2.04 3.57 34.16
N GLU A 153 -2.89 3.65 33.13
CA GLU A 153 -4.34 3.43 33.26
C GLU A 153 -4.68 1.96 33.64
N GLU A 154 -3.78 1.02 33.35
CA GLU A 154 -3.83 -0.40 33.75
C GLU A 154 -3.23 -0.68 35.15
N ASP A 155 -3.15 0.34 36.00
CA ASP A 155 -2.74 0.30 37.41
C ASP A 155 -1.26 -0.11 37.67
N LEU A 156 -0.35 0.07 36.70
CA LEU A 156 1.09 -0.21 36.85
C LEU A 156 1.86 1.01 37.42
N ASN A 157 2.94 0.72 38.15
CA ASN A 157 4.01 1.68 38.44
C ASN A 157 4.94 1.80 37.23
N LEU A 158 5.52 2.97 36.99
CA LEU A 158 6.28 3.22 35.77
C LEU A 158 7.69 3.76 36.03
N ILE A 159 8.66 3.25 35.28
CA ILE A 159 10.01 3.82 35.13
C ILE A 159 10.15 4.30 33.69
N LEU A 160 10.19 5.62 33.52
CA LEU A 160 10.30 6.27 32.23
C LEU A 160 11.77 6.55 31.91
N ILE A 161 12.30 5.96 30.84
CA ILE A 161 13.70 6.12 30.44
C ILE A 161 13.80 7.02 29.21
N GLY A 162 14.73 7.97 29.26
CA GLY A 162 15.09 8.82 28.14
C GLY A 162 16.20 9.82 28.49
N ARG A 163 16.55 10.70 27.56
CA ARG A 163 17.69 11.63 27.71
C ARG A 163 17.31 13.02 28.22
N ASN A 164 16.07 13.44 28.00
CA ASN A 164 15.62 14.79 28.32
C ASN A 164 14.79 14.78 29.62
N GLY A 165 15.42 15.23 30.72
CA GLY A 165 14.80 15.25 32.04
C GLY A 165 13.57 16.13 32.14
N GLU A 166 13.57 17.31 31.52
CA GLU A 166 12.42 18.22 31.54
C GLU A 166 11.19 17.59 30.89
N LYS A 167 11.35 16.96 29.71
CA LYS A 167 10.27 16.25 29.04
C LYS A 167 9.79 15.05 29.85
N LEU A 168 10.71 14.27 30.42
CA LEU A 168 10.33 13.13 31.27
C LEU A 168 9.56 13.60 32.50
N GLN A 169 10.02 14.63 33.20
CA GLN A 169 9.33 15.21 34.34
C GLN A 169 7.92 15.71 33.96
N SER A 170 7.79 16.33 32.78
CA SER A 170 6.46 16.72 32.26
C SER A 170 5.54 15.52 32.05
N VAL A 171 6.05 14.40 31.52
CA VAL A 171 5.28 13.15 31.38
C VAL A 171 4.94 12.55 32.75
N VAL A 172 5.87 12.56 33.71
CA VAL A 172 5.59 12.12 35.09
C VAL A 172 4.43 12.92 35.69
N ASN A 173 4.49 14.25 35.60
CA ASN A 173 3.44 15.12 36.14
C ASN A 173 2.08 14.87 35.45
N GLU A 174 2.08 14.68 34.13
CA GLU A 174 0.87 14.35 33.37
C GLU A 174 0.27 13.02 33.85
N LEU A 175 1.06 11.97 33.99
CA LEU A 175 0.58 10.66 34.44
C LEU A 175 0.07 10.71 35.88
N LEU A 176 0.80 11.35 36.78
CA LEU A 176 0.37 11.50 38.17
C LEU A 176 -0.92 12.34 38.30
N SER A 177 -1.22 13.24 37.37
CA SER A 177 -2.51 13.96 37.34
C SER A 177 -3.70 13.06 36.99
N LEU A 178 -3.47 11.90 36.36
CA LEU A 178 -4.47 10.88 36.05
C LEU A 178 -4.68 9.88 37.21
N LYS A 179 -3.89 9.99 38.27
CA LYS A 179 -3.88 9.05 39.38
C LYS A 179 -5.22 9.09 40.12
N LYS A 180 -5.81 7.91 40.34
CA LYS A 180 -7.05 7.75 41.13
C LYS A 180 -6.78 8.10 42.61
N PRO A 181 -7.75 8.69 43.36
CA PRO A 181 -7.54 9.13 44.75
C PRO A 181 -6.97 8.06 45.69
N ASP A 182 -7.41 6.81 45.53
CA ASP A 182 -6.97 5.68 46.38
C ASP A 182 -5.83 4.85 45.76
N SER A 183 -5.24 5.32 44.66
CA SER A 183 -4.13 4.61 44.01
C SER A 183 -2.81 4.88 44.72
N ASN A 184 -1.99 3.84 44.89
CA ASN A 184 -0.61 3.96 45.35
C ASN A 184 0.41 3.95 44.20
N GLN A 185 -0.04 4.15 42.95
CA GLN A 185 0.84 4.10 41.79
C GLN A 185 1.95 5.16 41.86
N GLU A 186 3.14 4.75 41.45
CA GLU A 186 4.32 5.59 41.36
C GLU A 186 4.79 5.72 39.91
N VAL A 187 5.29 6.90 39.56
CA VAL A 187 5.95 7.16 38.28
C VAL A 187 7.30 7.80 38.57
N ARG A 188 8.36 7.13 38.15
CA ARG A 188 9.75 7.56 38.25
C ARG A 188 10.30 7.76 36.84
N TYR A 189 11.30 8.61 36.69
CA TYR A 189 12.10 8.64 35.46
C TYR A 189 13.56 8.37 35.75
N TYR A 190 14.27 7.86 34.76
CA TYR A 190 15.70 7.60 34.81
C TYR A 190 16.36 8.16 33.55
N LEU A 191 17.39 8.99 33.73
CA LEU A 191 18.13 9.57 32.63
C LEU A 191 19.12 8.55 32.08
N MET A 192 19.00 8.25 30.78
CA MET A 192 19.85 7.28 30.11
C MET A 192 20.08 7.70 28.68
N ASP A 193 21.35 7.81 28.29
CA ASP A 193 21.77 7.92 26.90
C ASP A 193 22.28 6.56 26.41
N PHE A 194 21.61 6.00 25.40
CA PHE A 194 21.96 4.68 24.87
C PHE A 194 23.22 4.69 24.01
N THR A 195 23.76 5.86 23.67
CA THR A 195 25.08 5.98 23.00
C THR A 195 26.25 5.95 23.98
N ASP A 196 26.00 6.06 25.30
CA ASP A 196 27.02 5.92 26.33
C ASP A 196 27.15 4.44 26.74
N PRO A 197 28.31 3.79 26.56
CA PRO A 197 28.47 2.39 26.90
C PRO A 197 28.33 2.09 28.41
N THR A 198 28.54 3.07 29.29
CA THR A 198 28.45 2.92 30.75
C THR A 198 27.01 2.97 31.27
N CYS A 199 26.06 3.40 30.45
CA CYS A 199 24.68 3.61 30.86
C CYS A 199 24.02 2.31 31.38
N TYR A 200 24.37 1.17 30.78
CA TYR A 200 23.79 -0.12 31.14
C TYR A 200 24.25 -0.62 32.51
N SER A 201 25.53 -0.46 32.87
CA SER A 201 26.02 -0.84 34.21
C SER A 201 25.40 0.03 35.31
N ASN A 202 25.25 1.32 35.04
CA ASN A 202 24.58 2.25 35.97
C ASN A 202 23.09 1.92 36.12
N PHE A 203 22.44 1.54 35.02
CA PHE A 203 21.04 1.12 35.04
C PHE A 203 20.85 -0.20 35.80
N CYS A 204 21.75 -1.18 35.64
CA CYS A 204 21.73 -2.41 36.44
C CYS A 204 21.81 -2.13 37.94
N GLU A 205 22.64 -1.19 38.37
CA GLU A 205 22.73 -0.82 39.78
C GLU A 205 21.43 -0.19 40.28
N TYR A 206 20.86 0.73 39.51
CA TYR A 206 19.54 1.32 39.81
C TYR A 206 18.45 0.25 39.91
N LEU A 207 18.43 -0.71 38.99
CA LEU A 207 17.40 -1.75 38.89
C LEU A 207 17.38 -2.67 40.12
N LYS A 208 18.50 -2.82 40.85
CA LYS A 208 18.52 -3.58 42.12
C LYS A 208 17.59 -3.01 43.19
N SER A 209 17.21 -1.74 43.08
CA SER A 209 16.25 -1.09 44.00
C SER A 209 14.79 -1.26 43.59
N VAL A 210 14.52 -2.01 42.51
CA VAL A 210 13.18 -2.21 41.95
C VAL A 210 12.85 -3.70 41.97
N ASP A 211 11.96 -4.10 42.86
CA ASP A 211 11.73 -5.53 43.12
C ASP A 211 10.98 -6.25 42.00
N ASP A 212 9.86 -5.69 41.54
CA ASP A 212 8.85 -6.44 40.77
C ASP A 212 8.58 -5.88 39.37
N VAL A 213 9.64 -5.83 38.57
CA VAL A 213 9.59 -5.40 37.15
C VAL A 213 8.86 -6.43 36.31
N GLY A 214 7.60 -6.16 35.99
CA GLY A 214 6.74 -7.05 35.22
C GLY A 214 6.79 -6.84 33.72
N ILE A 215 7.02 -5.61 33.26
CA ILE A 215 6.93 -5.27 31.84
C ILE A 215 8.13 -4.44 31.40
N LEU A 216 8.74 -4.79 30.27
CA LEU A 216 9.72 -3.96 29.57
C LEU A 216 9.18 -3.56 28.20
N ILE A 217 9.14 -2.26 27.92
CA ILE A 217 8.84 -1.70 26.60
C ILE A 217 10.14 -1.17 25.99
N ASN A 218 10.71 -1.92 25.04
CA ASN A 218 11.83 -1.48 24.21
C ASN A 218 11.31 -0.63 23.05
N ASN A 219 11.15 0.67 23.28
CA ASN A 219 10.61 1.61 22.30
C ASN A 219 11.64 2.63 21.78
N VAL A 220 12.74 2.87 22.51
CA VAL A 220 13.75 3.84 22.06
C VAL A 220 14.24 3.51 20.65
N GLY A 221 14.44 4.55 19.85
CA GLY A 221 14.96 4.39 18.51
C GLY A 221 15.17 5.72 17.79
N ILE A 222 16.05 5.68 16.80
CA ILE A 222 16.29 6.77 15.84
C ILE A 222 16.12 6.26 14.42
N SER A 223 15.95 7.20 13.49
CA SER A 223 15.88 6.94 12.06
C SER A 223 16.67 8.01 11.31
N TYR A 224 16.71 7.90 9.99
CA TYR A 224 17.44 8.81 9.14
C TYR A 224 16.82 10.22 9.22
N PRO A 225 17.64 11.29 9.11
CA PRO A 225 17.12 12.65 9.04
C PRO A 225 16.33 12.89 7.75
N HIS A 226 16.60 12.18 6.66
CA HIS A 226 15.86 12.17 5.39
C HIS A 226 16.22 10.92 4.60
N ALA A 227 15.46 10.60 3.55
CA ALA A 227 15.81 9.52 2.63
C ALA A 227 17.11 9.87 1.91
N GLN A 228 18.09 8.96 1.92
CA GLN A 228 19.40 9.16 1.28
C GLN A 228 19.95 7.83 0.77
N TYR A 229 20.84 7.87 -0.21
CA TYR A 229 21.48 6.64 -0.69
C TYR A 229 22.40 6.03 0.38
N PHE A 230 22.71 4.74 0.24
CA PHE A 230 23.49 4.05 1.27
C PHE A 230 24.91 4.62 1.38
N GLU A 231 25.54 4.92 0.25
CA GLU A 231 26.86 5.55 0.15
C GLU A 231 26.93 6.97 0.73
N GLU A 232 25.79 7.65 0.86
CA GLU A 232 25.68 8.98 1.46
C GLU A 232 25.51 8.92 2.99
N THR A 233 25.21 7.73 3.54
CA THR A 233 24.99 7.55 4.96
C THR A 233 26.32 7.58 5.71
N SER A 234 26.52 8.57 6.58
CA SER A 234 27.76 8.69 7.37
C SER A 234 27.97 7.51 8.32
N LEU A 235 29.23 7.17 8.57
CA LEU A 235 29.59 6.12 9.54
C LEU A 235 29.08 6.44 10.94
N ASP A 236 29.11 7.71 11.34
CA ASP A 236 28.61 8.15 12.64
C ASP A 236 27.10 7.86 12.80
N LEU A 237 26.30 8.12 11.76
CA LEU A 237 24.87 7.82 11.78
C LEU A 237 24.63 6.30 11.81
N ILE A 238 25.42 5.51 11.08
CA ILE A 238 25.34 4.04 11.13
C ILE A 238 25.65 3.53 12.54
N ASN A 239 26.70 4.05 13.16
CA ASN A 239 27.07 3.68 14.54
C ASN A 239 25.98 4.10 15.53
N GLU A 240 25.42 5.31 15.41
CA GLU A 240 24.33 5.77 16.27
C GLU A 240 23.08 4.88 16.11
N LEU A 241 22.74 4.48 14.87
CA LEU A 241 21.64 3.55 14.60
C LEU A 241 21.87 2.20 15.28
N ILE A 242 23.10 1.67 15.23
CA ILE A 242 23.45 0.40 15.88
C ILE A 242 23.34 0.54 17.41
N GLU A 243 23.95 1.55 18.01
CA GLU A 243 23.92 1.73 19.47
C GLU A 243 22.47 1.90 19.98
N VAL A 244 21.68 2.75 19.32
CA VAL A 244 20.34 3.10 19.81
C VAL A 244 19.28 2.08 19.39
N ASN A 245 19.30 1.50 18.19
CA ASN A 245 18.24 0.57 17.74
C ASN A 245 18.58 -0.90 17.97
N VAL A 246 19.86 -1.29 17.98
CA VAL A 246 20.30 -2.69 18.08
C VAL A 246 20.80 -3.01 19.49
N ARG A 247 21.80 -2.27 19.98
CA ARG A 247 22.43 -2.57 21.26
C ARG A 247 21.46 -2.35 22.42
N SER A 248 20.68 -1.28 22.39
CA SER A 248 19.68 -0.99 23.43
C SER A 248 18.68 -2.13 23.62
N VAL A 249 18.07 -2.64 22.54
CA VAL A 249 17.05 -3.69 22.61
C VAL A 249 17.64 -5.01 23.10
N LEU A 250 18.84 -5.37 22.66
CA LEU A 250 19.52 -6.60 23.09
C LEU A 250 19.89 -6.54 24.57
N ILE A 251 20.55 -5.46 25.01
CA ILE A 251 21.06 -5.36 26.37
C ILE A 251 19.95 -5.12 27.38
N MET A 252 18.99 -4.24 27.11
CA MET A 252 17.85 -4.02 28.02
C MET A 252 17.02 -5.28 28.19
N THR A 253 16.78 -6.02 27.10
CA THR A 253 16.14 -7.34 27.15
C THR A 253 16.94 -8.30 28.02
N HIS A 254 18.25 -8.44 27.78
CA HIS A 254 19.11 -9.31 28.56
C HIS A 254 19.07 -8.99 30.07
N ILE A 255 19.20 -7.71 30.42
CA ILE A 255 19.16 -7.24 31.82
C ILE A 255 17.84 -7.65 32.46
N VAL A 256 16.70 -7.23 31.89
CA VAL A 256 15.39 -7.39 32.53
C VAL A 256 14.87 -8.83 32.46
N TYR A 257 15.12 -9.54 31.35
CA TYR A 257 14.68 -10.94 31.18
C TYR A 257 15.21 -11.83 32.31
N SER A 258 16.45 -11.60 32.78
CA SER A 258 17.01 -12.35 33.90
C SER A 258 16.19 -12.24 35.20
N TYR A 259 15.57 -11.09 35.47
CA TYR A 259 14.69 -10.87 36.62
C TYR A 259 13.29 -11.47 36.42
N MET A 260 12.79 -11.48 35.18
CA MET A 260 11.52 -12.11 34.82
C MET A 260 11.61 -13.64 34.91
N LYS A 261 12.69 -14.21 34.38
CA LYS A 261 12.96 -15.66 34.41
C LYS A 261 13.03 -16.20 35.84
N LYS A 262 13.69 -15.48 36.76
CA LYS A 262 13.76 -15.85 38.18
C LYS A 262 12.39 -15.91 38.87
N ARG A 263 11.43 -15.09 38.44
CA ARG A 263 10.07 -15.04 39.00
C ARG A 263 9.06 -15.88 38.20
N ASP A 264 9.51 -16.50 37.11
CA ASP A 264 8.67 -17.17 36.11
C ASP A 264 7.43 -16.32 35.76
N ARG A 265 7.63 -15.03 35.47
CA ARG A 265 6.59 -14.15 34.93
C ARG A 265 7.17 -12.85 34.40
N GLY A 266 6.62 -12.37 33.30
CA GLY A 266 6.93 -11.05 32.77
C GLY A 266 6.45 -10.87 31.33
N ALA A 267 6.55 -9.64 30.84
CA ALA A 267 6.33 -9.34 29.43
C ALA A 267 7.41 -8.41 28.88
N ILE A 268 7.93 -8.71 27.69
CA ILE A 268 8.84 -7.85 26.94
C ILE A 268 8.17 -7.49 25.63
N LEU A 269 7.94 -6.20 25.42
CA LEU A 269 7.38 -5.66 24.19
C LEU A 269 8.42 -4.78 23.50
N CYS A 270 8.88 -5.21 22.33
CA CYS A 270 9.74 -4.43 21.45
C CYS A 270 8.92 -3.69 20.40
N ILE A 271 9.20 -2.41 20.19
CA ILE A 271 8.60 -1.63 19.10
C ILE A 271 9.51 -1.74 17.86
N GLY A 272 9.09 -2.62 16.96
CA GLY A 272 9.73 -2.82 15.66
C GLY A 272 9.36 -1.72 14.67
N SER A 273 9.38 -2.06 13.38
CA SER A 273 8.94 -1.16 12.33
C SER A 273 8.44 -1.95 11.13
N GLY A 274 7.47 -1.41 10.40
CA GLY A 274 7.04 -1.98 9.13
C GLY A 274 8.19 -2.12 8.13
N SER A 275 9.27 -1.34 8.27
CA SER A 275 10.47 -1.48 7.43
C SER A 275 11.17 -2.85 7.56
N SER A 276 11.00 -3.58 8.68
CA SER A 276 11.51 -4.96 8.81
C SER A 276 10.55 -6.01 8.21
N GLN A 277 9.26 -5.70 8.16
CA GLN A 277 8.23 -6.56 7.56
C GLN A 277 8.19 -6.43 6.03
N LEU A 278 8.62 -5.28 5.51
CA LEU A 278 8.79 -5.05 4.09
C LEU A 278 10.05 -5.78 3.61
N GLN A 279 9.96 -6.49 2.48
CA GLN A 279 11.13 -7.17 1.88
C GLN A 279 12.30 -6.22 1.57
N THR A 280 12.00 -4.96 1.28
CA THR A 280 13.01 -3.93 0.96
C THR A 280 12.48 -2.57 1.42
N ASP A 281 13.36 -1.73 1.95
CA ASP A 281 13.08 -0.32 2.26
C ASP A 281 14.21 0.57 1.69
N PRO A 282 14.15 0.89 0.38
CA PRO A 282 15.18 1.69 -0.28
C PRO A 282 15.37 3.04 0.41
N LEU A 283 16.60 3.56 0.40
CA LEU A 283 17.00 4.82 1.03
C LEU A 283 16.97 4.84 2.58
N TYR A 284 16.56 3.73 3.21
CA TYR A 284 16.52 3.52 4.66
C TYR A 284 17.18 2.19 5.05
N SER A 285 18.09 1.67 4.23
CA SER A 285 18.61 0.29 4.33
C SER A 285 19.23 -0.04 5.69
N ALA A 286 20.10 0.83 6.26
CA ALA A 286 20.69 0.58 7.57
C ALA A 286 19.63 0.63 8.68
N TYR A 287 18.68 1.57 8.60
CA TYR A 287 17.58 1.65 9.56
C TYR A 287 16.72 0.38 9.53
N ALA A 288 16.29 -0.08 8.35
CA ALA A 288 15.53 -1.31 8.19
C ALA A 288 16.30 -2.54 8.73
N ALA A 289 17.61 -2.62 8.46
CA ALA A 289 18.47 -3.66 9.01
C ALA A 289 18.47 -3.63 10.55
N THR A 290 18.64 -2.45 11.17
CA THR A 290 18.62 -2.34 12.64
C THR A 290 17.28 -2.74 13.25
N LYS A 291 16.15 -2.37 12.61
CA LYS A 291 14.81 -2.70 13.12
C LYS A 291 14.44 -4.18 12.98
N SER A 292 15.10 -4.91 12.08
CA SER A 292 14.94 -6.35 11.93
C SER A 292 15.48 -7.14 13.15
N VAL A 293 16.41 -6.56 13.91
CA VAL A 293 16.98 -7.21 15.12
C VAL A 293 15.91 -7.47 16.17
N ALA A 294 15.05 -6.50 16.46
CA ALA A 294 14.01 -6.63 17.49
C ALA A 294 13.06 -7.80 17.17
N GLU A 295 12.68 -7.93 15.90
CA GLU A 295 11.83 -9.02 15.43
C GLU A 295 12.50 -10.39 15.56
N SER A 296 13.75 -10.51 15.08
CA SER A 296 14.49 -11.76 15.18
C SER A 296 14.77 -12.16 16.63
N LEU A 297 15.06 -11.19 17.50
CA LEU A 297 15.24 -11.39 18.94
C LEU A 297 13.96 -11.93 19.57
N CYS A 298 12.82 -11.24 19.37
CA CYS A 298 11.55 -11.65 19.97
C CYS A 298 11.15 -13.05 19.51
N ARG A 299 11.28 -13.37 18.22
CA ARG A 299 10.96 -14.70 17.68
C ARG A 299 11.81 -15.82 18.28
N SER A 300 13.12 -15.57 18.40
CA SER A 300 14.04 -16.59 18.93
C SER A 300 13.83 -16.76 20.43
N LEU A 301 13.79 -15.66 21.18
CA LEU A 301 13.69 -15.69 22.64
C LEU A 301 12.32 -16.18 23.13
N GLN A 302 11.24 -15.90 22.39
CA GLN A 302 9.92 -16.44 22.71
C GLN A 302 9.86 -17.97 22.56
N ALA A 303 10.57 -18.53 21.56
CA ALA A 303 10.69 -19.98 21.41
C ALA A 303 11.54 -20.59 22.54
N GLU A 304 12.58 -19.90 22.99
CA GLU A 304 13.41 -20.33 24.14
C GLU A 304 12.62 -20.35 25.46
N CYS A 305 11.65 -19.45 25.63
CA CYS A 305 10.86 -19.32 26.85
C CYS A 305 9.41 -19.81 26.73
N GLU A 306 9.11 -20.69 25.76
CA GLU A 306 7.74 -21.18 25.52
C GLU A 306 7.14 -21.91 26.74
N SER A 307 7.97 -22.60 27.53
CA SER A 307 7.57 -23.27 28.77
C SER A 307 7.50 -22.34 29.99
N GLU A 308 7.90 -21.08 29.85
CA GLU A 308 7.92 -20.08 30.93
C GLU A 308 6.67 -19.20 30.84
N ASN A 309 6.25 -18.61 31.96
CA ASN A 309 5.12 -17.68 31.98
C ASN A 309 5.52 -16.25 31.53
N ILE A 310 6.39 -16.17 30.52
CA ILE A 310 6.94 -14.93 29.96
C ILE A 310 6.41 -14.73 28.54
N THR A 311 5.94 -13.52 28.26
CA THR A 311 5.45 -13.11 26.93
C THR A 311 6.45 -12.16 26.29
N ILE A 312 6.87 -12.46 25.06
CA ILE A 312 7.85 -11.67 24.31
C ILE A 312 7.29 -11.38 22.93
N GLN A 313 7.04 -10.10 22.67
CA GLN A 313 6.38 -9.66 21.44
C GLN A 313 7.15 -8.49 20.81
N CYS A 314 7.13 -8.44 19.48
CA CYS A 314 7.59 -7.34 18.66
C CYS A 314 6.37 -6.75 17.96
N HIS A 315 5.98 -5.54 18.35
CA HIS A 315 4.89 -4.83 17.69
C HIS A 315 5.45 -3.94 16.60
N THR A 316 5.05 -4.21 15.35
CA THR A 316 5.58 -3.53 14.17
C THR A 316 4.58 -2.51 13.61
N PRO A 317 4.69 -1.23 14.00
CA PRO A 317 3.92 -0.17 13.36
C PRO A 317 4.45 0.14 11.95
N LEU A 318 3.54 0.47 11.02
CA LEU A 318 3.87 1.24 9.82
C LEU A 318 3.86 2.74 10.19
N LEU A 319 3.07 3.58 9.53
CA LEU A 319 3.07 5.01 9.76
C LEU A 319 2.24 5.37 11.01
N VAL A 320 2.93 5.88 12.03
CA VAL A 320 2.31 6.49 13.22
C VAL A 320 2.69 7.95 13.28
N THR A 321 1.77 8.86 13.58
CA THR A 321 2.04 10.30 13.65
C THR A 321 2.99 10.63 14.80
N THR A 322 4.29 10.71 14.51
CA THR A 322 5.35 10.97 15.47
C THR A 322 6.37 11.92 14.86
N LYS A 323 7.26 12.48 15.69
CA LYS A 323 8.39 13.26 15.20
C LYS A 323 9.33 12.44 14.33
N LEU A 324 9.50 11.15 14.65
CA LEU A 324 10.37 10.23 13.92
C LEU A 324 9.86 9.94 12.51
N SER A 325 8.55 9.72 12.33
CA SER A 325 7.95 9.48 11.00
C SER A 325 7.69 10.75 10.19
N LYS A 326 7.70 11.93 10.85
CA LYS A 326 7.30 13.24 10.30
C LYS A 326 5.87 13.30 9.77
N ALA A 327 5.06 12.28 10.01
CA ALA A 327 3.66 12.24 9.60
C ALA A 327 2.81 13.16 10.49
N LYS A 328 2.03 14.05 9.87
CA LYS A 328 1.27 15.10 10.55
C LYS A 328 -0.24 14.86 10.64
N ARG A 329 -0.79 13.96 9.82
CA ARG A 329 -2.24 13.74 9.70
C ARG A 329 -2.57 12.26 9.82
N GLU A 330 -3.68 11.98 10.49
CA GLU A 330 -4.25 10.63 10.52
C GLU A 330 -4.94 10.30 9.19
N THR A 331 -4.78 9.06 8.74
CA THR A 331 -5.45 8.47 7.57
C THR A 331 -5.84 7.03 7.89
N LEU A 332 -6.39 6.29 6.93
CA LEU A 332 -6.63 4.86 7.09
C LEU A 332 -5.35 4.04 7.37
N PHE A 333 -4.20 4.52 6.90
CA PHE A 333 -2.90 3.84 7.02
C PHE A 333 -1.87 4.64 7.83
N THR A 334 -2.30 5.74 8.43
CA THR A 334 -1.49 6.57 9.33
C THR A 334 -2.29 6.83 10.60
N ILE A 335 -1.86 6.26 11.71
CA ILE A 335 -2.61 6.35 12.98
C ILE A 335 -1.92 7.26 13.98
N SER A 336 -2.68 7.78 14.95
CA SER A 336 -2.08 8.46 16.10
C SER A 336 -1.40 7.50 17.05
N THR A 337 -0.45 8.04 17.83
CA THR A 337 0.23 7.31 18.90
C THR A 337 -0.75 6.75 19.91
N LYS A 338 -1.82 7.49 20.25
CA LYS A 338 -2.90 7.03 21.13
C LYS A 338 -3.63 5.81 20.58
N LYS A 339 -4.06 5.84 19.31
CA LYS A 339 -4.74 4.69 18.69
C LYS A 339 -3.81 3.48 18.63
N PHE A 340 -2.55 3.69 18.28
CA PHE A 340 -1.56 2.62 18.27
C PHE A 340 -1.33 2.03 19.65
N SER A 341 -1.19 2.84 20.70
CA SER A 341 -0.93 2.37 22.06
C SER A 341 -2.08 1.53 22.60
N VAL A 342 -3.33 1.97 22.39
CA VAL A 342 -4.54 1.20 22.77
C VAL A 342 -4.54 -0.17 22.11
N GLU A 343 -4.40 -0.24 20.78
CA GLU A 343 -4.40 -1.53 20.07
C GLU A 343 -3.20 -2.40 20.46
N SER A 344 -2.03 -1.78 20.67
CA SER A 344 -0.82 -2.47 21.13
C SER A 344 -1.03 -3.13 22.49
N ILE A 345 -1.57 -2.40 23.48
CA ILE A 345 -1.83 -2.97 24.81
C ILE A 345 -2.92 -4.03 24.75
N LYS A 346 -3.98 -3.81 23.97
CA LYS A 346 -5.02 -4.82 23.75
C LYS A 346 -4.46 -6.12 23.21
N MET A 347 -3.56 -6.06 22.22
CA MET A 347 -2.88 -7.25 21.70
C MET A 347 -1.98 -7.89 22.75
N LEU A 348 -1.22 -7.12 23.52
CA LEU A 348 -0.39 -7.68 24.61
C LEU A 348 -1.23 -8.43 25.66
N LYS A 349 -2.47 -8.01 25.92
CA LYS A 349 -3.40 -8.66 26.85
C LYS A 349 -4.04 -9.93 26.29
N LYS A 350 -4.17 -10.05 24.96
CA LYS A 350 -4.98 -11.08 24.29
C LYS A 350 -4.18 -12.09 23.48
N THR A 351 -3.10 -11.67 22.84
CA THR A 351 -2.34 -12.50 21.92
C THR A 351 -1.54 -13.56 22.70
N PRO A 352 -1.63 -14.84 22.32
CA PRO A 352 -0.81 -15.90 22.89
C PRO A 352 0.68 -15.58 22.85
N SER A 353 1.44 -16.04 23.85
CA SER A 353 2.90 -15.93 23.82
C SER A 353 3.52 -16.56 22.56
N VAL A 354 2.86 -17.52 21.90
CA VAL A 354 3.36 -18.15 20.67
C VAL A 354 3.59 -17.14 19.52
N TYR A 355 2.83 -16.05 19.46
CA TYR A 355 2.99 -15.04 18.41
C TYR A 355 3.95 -13.93 18.84
N SER A 356 5.20 -14.04 18.39
CA SER A 356 6.25 -13.09 18.73
C SER A 356 6.25 -11.81 17.88
N THR A 357 5.62 -11.81 16.70
CA THR A 357 5.57 -10.65 15.81
C THR A 357 4.12 -10.28 15.57
N VAL A 358 3.75 -9.06 15.95
CA VAL A 358 2.36 -8.60 15.94
C VAL A 358 2.30 -7.26 15.22
N VAL A 359 1.28 -7.07 14.40
CA VAL A 359 0.95 -5.79 13.77
C VAL A 359 -0.37 -5.33 14.39
N PRO A 360 -0.35 -4.52 15.47
CA PRO A 360 -1.55 -4.30 16.28
C PRO A 360 -2.70 -3.68 15.48
N TYR A 361 -2.38 -2.67 14.68
CA TYR A 361 -3.39 -1.95 13.91
C TYR A 361 -3.83 -2.71 12.66
N PHE A 362 -5.14 -2.90 12.53
CA PHE A 362 -5.76 -3.60 11.41
C PHE A 362 -5.40 -3.01 10.03
N GLY A 363 -5.42 -1.68 9.88
CA GLY A 363 -5.09 -1.05 8.60
C GLY A 363 -3.65 -1.33 8.16
N HIS A 364 -2.71 -1.42 9.12
CA HIS A 364 -1.33 -1.81 8.85
C HIS A 364 -1.22 -3.27 8.40
N ARG A 365 -2.00 -4.19 9.00
CA ARG A 365 -2.06 -5.60 8.55
C ARG A 365 -2.51 -5.71 7.10
N ILE A 366 -3.59 -5.03 6.74
CA ILE A 366 -4.09 -4.97 5.35
C ILE A 366 -2.99 -4.44 4.42
N GLN A 367 -2.31 -3.36 4.82
CA GLN A 367 -1.26 -2.76 4.01
C GLN A 367 -0.09 -3.73 3.77
N LEU A 368 0.40 -4.43 4.80
CA LEU A 368 1.47 -5.42 4.67
C LEU A 368 1.06 -6.62 3.79
N LEU A 369 -0.19 -7.08 3.92
CA LEU A 369 -0.72 -8.15 3.07
C LEU A 369 -0.79 -7.73 1.60
N ILE A 370 -1.23 -6.50 1.31
CA ILE A 370 -1.25 -5.97 -0.06
C ILE A 370 0.17 -5.89 -0.62
N VAL A 371 1.11 -5.30 0.14
CA VAL A 371 2.49 -5.11 -0.34
C VAL A 371 3.20 -6.45 -0.56
N SER A 372 3.03 -7.42 0.34
CA SER A 372 3.60 -8.77 0.16
C SER A 372 3.03 -9.49 -1.07
N LYS A 373 1.74 -9.30 -1.38
CA LYS A 373 1.10 -9.90 -2.55
C LYS A 373 1.47 -9.24 -3.86
N ILE A 374 1.51 -7.91 -3.93
CA ILE A 374 1.95 -7.18 -5.14
C ILE A 374 3.36 -7.63 -5.53
N LYS A 375 4.27 -7.73 -4.55
CA LYS A 375 5.64 -8.17 -4.83
C LYS A 375 5.75 -9.61 -5.29
N SER A 376 4.95 -10.53 -4.75
CA SER A 376 4.90 -11.92 -5.25
C SER A 376 4.47 -12.03 -6.73
N VAL A 377 3.84 -10.98 -7.26
CA VAL A 377 3.43 -10.89 -8.68
C VAL A 377 4.45 -10.14 -9.54
N THR A 378 5.30 -9.28 -8.95
CA THR A 378 6.27 -8.44 -9.67
C THR A 378 7.73 -8.87 -9.56
N THR A 379 8.06 -9.94 -8.82
CA THR A 379 9.38 -10.59 -8.91
C THR A 379 9.46 -11.41 -10.20
N PHE A 380 9.93 -10.77 -11.28
CA PHE A 380 10.44 -11.38 -12.51
C PHE A 380 11.91 -11.00 -12.67
#